data_AF-A0A950HIU6-F1
#
_entry.id   AF-A0A950HIU6-F1
#
_cell.length_a   1.000
_cell.length_b   1.000
_cell.length_c   1.000
_cell.angle_alpha   90.00
_cell.angle_beta   90.00
_cell.angle_gamma   90.00
#
_symmetry.space_group_name_H-M   'P 1'
#
loop_
_entity.id
_entity.type
_entity.pdbx_description
1 polymer ?
#
loop_
_entity_poly.entity_id
_entity_poly.type
_entity_poly.pdbx_seq_one_letter_code
_entity_poly.pdbx_strand_id
1 'polypeptide(L)'
;MPPQNLVQIGIGGWQAPRPGVQVGRERGTTIMTVTDCVEMGIEDAAQRALQVAWDGTDAVWLSFDVDCLDAAFVPGTGWPEPGGFLPREVLKFIQLIAARPLAGIEVVECSPPYDNAEITALIATRVICDTLGCLVRAGHLPRRAIP
;
A
#
# COMPACT_ATOMS: atom_id res chain seq x y z
N MET A 1 -12.78 15.26 -12.68
CA MET A 1 -11.89 14.49 -13.57
C MET A 1 -12.01 13.02 -13.19
N PRO A 2 -11.98 12.07 -14.15
CA PRO A 2 -12.03 10.65 -13.84
C PRO A 2 -10.79 10.22 -13.01
N PRO A 3 -10.92 9.30 -12.04
CA PRO A 3 -9.84 8.88 -11.14
C PRO A 3 -8.86 7.90 -11.80
N GLN A 4 -8.32 8.24 -12.97
CA GLN A 4 -7.54 7.34 -13.82
C GLN A 4 -6.19 6.94 -13.18
N ASN A 5 -5.63 7.81 -12.34
CA ASN A 5 -4.37 7.54 -11.63
C ASN A 5 -4.58 6.89 -10.25
N LEU A 6 -5.82 6.57 -9.86
CA LEU A 6 -6.08 5.81 -8.64
C LEU A 6 -5.79 4.33 -8.88
N VAL A 7 -4.81 3.82 -8.14
CA VAL A 7 -4.44 2.40 -8.13
C VAL A 7 -4.72 1.83 -6.75
N GLN A 8 -5.50 0.75 -6.71
CA GLN A 8 -5.77 -0.02 -5.50
C GLN A 8 -5.07 -1.37 -5.65
N ILE A 9 -4.16 -1.68 -4.73
CA ILE A 9 -3.38 -2.91 -4.70
C ILE A 9 -3.85 -3.73 -3.49
N GLY A 10 -4.05 -5.03 -3.68
CA GLY A 10 -4.43 -5.92 -2.58
C GLY A 10 -5.92 -5.97 -2.28
N ILE A 11 -6.78 -5.49 -3.19
CA ILE A 11 -8.24 -5.68 -3.05
C ILE A 11 -8.52 -7.19 -3.08
N GLY A 12 -8.99 -7.76 -1.98
CA GLY A 12 -8.92 -9.21 -1.83
C GLY A 12 -10.05 -9.81 -1.02
N GLY A 13 -9.88 -11.12 -0.82
CA GLY A 13 -10.70 -11.96 0.03
C GLY A 13 -12.18 -12.01 -0.32
N TRP A 14 -12.99 -12.32 0.69
CA TRP A 14 -14.42 -12.61 0.53
C TRP A 14 -15.30 -11.51 1.11
N GLN A 15 -14.71 -10.58 1.87
CA GLN A 15 -15.44 -9.51 2.57
C GLN A 15 -15.52 -8.23 1.74
N ALA A 16 -14.57 -7.99 0.81
CA ALA A 16 -14.58 -6.83 -0.06
C ALA A 16 -15.92 -6.71 -0.83
N PRO A 17 -16.66 -5.59 -0.71
CA PRO A 17 -17.96 -5.44 -1.35
C PRO A 17 -17.84 -5.46 -2.88
N ARG A 18 -18.34 -6.52 -3.51
CA ARG A 18 -18.35 -6.68 -4.98
C ARG A 18 -18.93 -5.46 -5.73
N PRO A 19 -20.01 -4.81 -5.26
CA PRO A 19 -20.52 -3.60 -5.91
C PRO A 19 -19.51 -2.45 -5.92
N GLY A 20 -18.69 -2.31 -4.87
CA GLY A 20 -17.65 -1.28 -4.80
C GLY A 20 -16.55 -1.50 -5.83
N VAL A 21 -16.10 -2.75 -6.00
CA VAL A 21 -15.12 -3.13 -7.02
C VAL A 21 -15.66 -2.86 -8.43
N GLN A 22 -16.93 -3.19 -8.68
CA GLN A 22 -17.59 -2.90 -9.96
C GLN A 22 -17.59 -1.39 -10.26
N VAL A 23 -18.03 -0.57 -9.30
CA VAL A 23 -18.06 0.89 -9.47
C VAL A 23 -16.67 1.47 -9.70
N GLY A 24 -15.64 0.97 -9.00
CA GLY A 24 -14.25 1.40 -9.23
C GLY A 24 -13.80 1.15 -10.67
N ARG A 25 -14.05 -0.06 -11.19
CA ARG A 25 -13.74 -0.43 -12.58
C ARG A 25 -14.53 0.41 -13.59
N GLU A 26 -15.83 0.63 -13.38
CA GLU A 26 -16.66 1.47 -14.24
C GLU A 26 -16.20 2.93 -14.29
N ARG A 27 -15.59 3.42 -13.20
CA ARG A 27 -15.01 4.76 -13.11
C ARG A 27 -13.59 4.87 -13.69
N GLY A 28 -13.03 3.76 -14.16
CA GLY A 28 -11.71 3.70 -14.78
C GLY A 28 -10.55 3.74 -13.79
N THR A 29 -10.75 3.30 -12.54
CA THR A 29 -9.63 3.09 -11.60
C THR A 29 -8.89 1.80 -11.94
N THR A 30 -7.64 1.69 -11.50
CA THR A 30 -6.91 0.42 -11.57
C THR A 30 -7.07 -0.33 -10.26
N ILE A 31 -7.63 -1.53 -10.32
CA ILE A 31 -7.76 -2.43 -9.17
C ILE A 31 -6.97 -3.70 -9.47
N MET A 32 -5.97 -3.99 -8.64
CA MET A 32 -5.23 -5.25 -8.65
C MET A 32 -5.53 -5.98 -7.34
N THR A 33 -6.08 -7.17 -7.46
CA THR A 33 -6.39 -8.00 -6.32
C THR A 33 -5.13 -8.62 -5.71
N VAL A 34 -5.23 -9.18 -4.49
CA VAL A 34 -4.13 -9.96 -3.92
C VAL A 34 -3.74 -11.10 -4.88
N THR A 35 -4.73 -11.81 -5.43
CA THR A 35 -4.50 -12.87 -6.42
C THR A 35 -3.80 -12.34 -7.67
N ASP A 36 -4.27 -11.22 -8.24
CA ASP A 36 -3.63 -10.63 -9.42
C ASP A 36 -2.16 -10.30 -9.13
N CYS A 37 -1.85 -9.77 -7.95
CA CYS A 37 -0.48 -9.41 -7.55
C CYS A 37 0.41 -10.63 -7.33
N VAL A 38 -0.12 -11.70 -6.74
CA VAL A 38 0.62 -12.94 -6.49
C VAL A 38 0.89 -13.67 -7.81
N GLU A 39 -0.08 -13.74 -8.72
CA GLU A 39 0.08 -14.38 -10.04
C GLU A 39 0.98 -13.57 -10.97
N MET A 40 0.88 -12.24 -10.95
CA MET A 40 1.73 -11.34 -11.73
C MET A 40 3.15 -11.25 -11.19
N GLY A 41 3.33 -11.44 -9.88
CA GLY A 41 4.56 -11.13 -9.17
C GLY A 41 4.56 -9.69 -8.63
N ILE A 42 5.11 -9.53 -7.43
CA ILE A 42 5.09 -8.27 -6.67
C ILE A 42 5.79 -7.14 -7.42
N GLU A 43 6.93 -7.43 -8.05
CA GLU A 43 7.69 -6.48 -8.84
C GLU A 43 6.87 -5.89 -10.00
N ASP A 44 6.26 -6.76 -10.80
CA ASP A 44 5.49 -6.37 -11.97
C ASP A 44 4.20 -5.65 -11.57
N ALA A 45 3.55 -6.09 -10.50
CA ALA A 45 2.42 -5.39 -9.91
C ALA A 45 2.80 -3.97 -9.46
N ALA A 46 3.94 -3.81 -8.76
CA ALA A 46 4.41 -2.49 -8.33
C ALA A 46 4.75 -1.59 -9.52
N GLN A 47 5.40 -2.13 -10.56
CA GLN A 47 5.72 -1.38 -11.77
C GLN A 47 4.45 -0.91 -12.48
N ARG A 48 3.45 -1.78 -12.64
CA ARG A 48 2.14 -1.44 -13.20
C ARG A 48 1.46 -0.35 -12.40
N ALA A 49 1.45 -0.45 -11.07
CA ALA A 49 0.88 0.57 -10.20
C ALA A 49 1.56 1.92 -10.39
N LEU A 50 2.90 1.95 -10.40
CA LEU A 50 3.67 3.17 -10.59
C LEU A 50 3.50 3.77 -11.99
N GLN A 51 3.31 2.94 -13.03
CA GLN A 51 3.04 3.42 -14.38
C GLN A 51 1.72 4.19 -14.42
N VAL A 52 0.65 3.61 -13.85
CA VAL A 52 -0.67 4.24 -13.82
C VAL A 52 -0.68 5.48 -12.91
N ALA A 53 -0.11 5.37 -11.71
CA ALA A 53 -0.12 6.46 -10.73
C ALA A 53 0.62 7.71 -11.22
N TRP A 54 1.68 7.54 -12.02
CA TRP A 54 2.51 8.65 -12.53
C TRP A 54 2.12 9.18 -13.91
N ASP A 55 1.08 8.62 -14.54
CA ASP A 55 0.67 9.05 -15.89
C ASP A 55 0.04 10.45 -15.85
N GLY A 56 0.82 11.46 -16.26
CA GLY A 56 0.34 12.85 -16.33
C GLY A 56 0.12 13.53 -14.97
N THR A 57 0.72 13.03 -13.89
CA THR A 57 0.58 13.58 -12.53
C THR A 57 1.84 14.28 -12.05
N ASP A 58 1.68 15.41 -11.36
CA ASP A 58 2.81 16.11 -10.72
C ASP A 58 3.31 15.42 -9.45
N ALA A 59 2.45 14.66 -8.77
CA ALA A 59 2.78 13.98 -7.53
C ALA A 59 1.91 12.75 -7.27
N VAL A 60 2.47 11.80 -6.51
CA VAL A 60 1.79 10.57 -6.06
C VAL A 60 1.77 10.52 -4.53
N TRP A 61 0.61 10.15 -3.98
CA TRP A 61 0.39 9.92 -2.56
C TRP A 61 0.26 8.42 -2.28
N LEU A 62 0.91 7.95 -1.22
CA LEU A 62 0.76 6.57 -0.76
C LEU A 62 -0.17 6.51 0.45
N SER A 63 -1.40 6.05 0.26
CA SER A 63 -2.29 5.68 1.37
C SER A 63 -2.10 4.19 1.65
N PHE A 64 -1.58 3.86 2.83
CA PHE A 64 -1.28 2.48 3.21
C PHE A 64 -2.27 1.99 4.27
N ASP A 65 -3.13 1.07 3.87
CA ASP A 65 -4.02 0.36 4.77
C ASP A 65 -3.32 -0.88 5.35
N VAL A 66 -3.27 -1.02 6.68
CA VAL A 66 -2.65 -2.20 7.31
C VAL A 66 -3.42 -3.48 7.05
N ASP A 67 -4.72 -3.40 6.77
CA ASP A 67 -5.56 -4.57 6.55
C ASP A 67 -5.36 -5.24 5.17
N CYS A 68 -4.51 -4.66 4.32
CA CYS A 68 -4.04 -5.34 3.11
C CYS A 68 -3.13 -6.54 3.42
N LEU A 69 -2.57 -6.61 4.64
CA LEU A 69 -1.86 -7.79 5.13
C LEU A 69 -2.84 -8.86 5.57
N ASP A 70 -2.41 -10.12 5.48
CA ASP A 70 -3.16 -11.23 6.06
C ASP A 70 -3.39 -10.99 7.57
N ALA A 71 -4.64 -11.19 8.00
CA ALA A 71 -5.08 -10.97 9.38
C ALA A 71 -4.21 -11.64 10.46
N ALA A 72 -3.49 -12.73 10.13
CA ALA A 72 -2.55 -13.37 11.05
C ALA A 72 -1.39 -12.45 11.48
N PHE A 73 -1.07 -11.42 10.68
CA PHE A 73 0.02 -10.48 10.93
C PHE A 73 -0.45 -9.10 11.36
N VAL A 74 -1.74 -8.81 11.31
CA VAL A 74 -2.31 -7.51 11.67
C VAL A 74 -3.59 -7.67 12.50
N PRO A 75 -3.52 -8.27 13.71
CA PRO A 75 -4.72 -8.48 14.54
C PRO A 75 -5.37 -7.17 15.00
N GLY A 76 -4.60 -6.08 15.05
CA GLY A 76 -5.03 -4.74 15.43
C GLY A 76 -5.69 -3.92 14.32
N THR A 77 -6.61 -4.49 13.53
CA THR A 77 -7.43 -3.74 12.56
C THR A 77 -8.92 -3.93 12.83
N GLY A 78 -9.75 -2.97 12.41
CA GLY A 78 -11.20 -3.09 12.46
C GLY A 78 -11.78 -4.10 11.47
N TRP A 79 -11.05 -4.41 10.40
CA TRP A 79 -11.52 -5.27 9.30
C TRP A 79 -10.52 -6.41 8.99
N PRO A 80 -10.34 -7.39 9.89
CA PRO A 80 -9.38 -8.45 9.68
C PRO A 80 -9.82 -9.40 8.55
N GLU A 81 -9.01 -9.47 7.48
CA GLU A 81 -9.26 -10.35 6.32
C GLU A 81 -8.17 -11.44 6.16
N PRO A 82 -8.54 -12.74 6.14
CA PRO A 82 -7.60 -13.81 5.82
C PRO A 82 -7.33 -13.88 4.31
N GLY A 83 -6.09 -14.20 3.93
CA GLY A 83 -5.64 -14.32 2.55
C GLY A 83 -5.05 -13.03 1.96
N GLY A 84 -4.69 -12.06 2.81
CA GLY A 84 -3.97 -10.84 2.43
C GLY A 84 -2.49 -11.08 2.15
N PHE A 85 -1.73 -9.99 1.98
CA PHE A 85 -0.30 -10.08 1.73
C PHE A 85 0.49 -10.53 2.96
N LEU A 86 1.62 -11.19 2.71
CA LEU A 86 2.62 -11.45 3.73
C LEU A 86 3.43 -10.17 4.01
N PRO A 87 3.93 -9.96 5.25
CA PRO A 87 4.70 -8.76 5.58
C PRO A 87 5.89 -8.52 4.63
N ARG A 88 6.56 -9.58 4.17
CA ARG A 88 7.68 -9.47 3.22
C ARG A 88 7.27 -8.92 1.85
N GLU A 89 6.06 -9.20 1.39
CA GLU A 89 5.53 -8.74 0.09
C GLU A 89 5.19 -7.26 0.17
N VAL A 90 4.54 -6.84 1.26
CA VAL A 90 4.28 -5.42 1.54
C VAL A 90 5.58 -4.64 1.64
N LEU A 91 6.57 -5.11 2.41
CA LEU A 91 7.85 -4.40 2.52
C LEU A 91 8.57 -4.31 1.16
N LYS A 92 8.39 -5.30 0.28
CA LYS A 92 8.90 -5.24 -1.09
C LYS A 92 8.15 -4.21 -1.94
N PHE A 93 6.82 -4.12 -1.84
CA PHE A 93 6.04 -3.05 -2.47
C PHE A 93 6.53 -1.68 -2.02
N ILE A 94 6.69 -1.45 -0.71
CA ILE A 94 7.18 -0.19 -0.15
C ILE A 94 8.55 0.18 -0.74
N GLN A 95 9.48 -0.76 -0.82
CA GLN A 95 10.80 -0.51 -1.41
C GLN A 95 10.73 -0.08 -2.89
N LEU A 96 9.85 -0.70 -3.67
CA LEU A 96 9.68 -0.40 -5.09
C LEU A 96 8.95 0.93 -5.30
N ILE A 97 7.90 1.19 -4.53
CA ILE A 97 7.09 2.41 -4.62
C ILE A 97 7.92 3.63 -4.20
N ALA A 98 8.59 3.55 -3.05
CA ALA A 98 9.41 4.64 -2.51
C ALA A 98 10.77 4.81 -3.22
N ALA A 99 11.04 4.04 -4.28
CA ALA A 99 12.14 4.33 -5.20
C ALA A 99 11.84 5.54 -6.10
N ARG A 100 10.56 5.92 -6.23
CA ARG A 100 10.11 7.17 -6.86
C ARG A 100 9.76 8.20 -5.76
N PRO A 101 9.79 9.51 -6.06
CA PRO A 101 9.41 10.51 -5.06
C PRO A 101 7.94 10.31 -4.67
N LEU A 102 7.55 10.68 -3.46
CA LEU A 102 6.15 10.68 -3.01
C LEU A 102 5.84 12.06 -2.41
N ALA A 103 4.64 12.58 -2.65
CA ALA A 103 4.18 13.80 -1.98
C ALA A 103 3.95 13.56 -0.48
N GLY A 104 3.64 12.32 -0.12
CA GLY A 104 3.51 11.90 1.27
C GLY A 104 3.02 10.47 1.39
N ILE A 105 2.89 10.05 2.64
CA ILE A 105 2.38 8.76 3.05
C ILE A 105 1.46 8.96 4.25
N GLU A 106 0.40 8.16 4.32
CA GLU A 106 -0.35 7.91 5.53
C GLU A 106 -0.46 6.40 5.77
N VAL A 107 -0.61 6.03 7.04
CA VAL A 107 -0.91 4.66 7.46
C VAL A 107 -2.23 4.70 8.21
N VAL A 108 -3.19 3.86 7.80
CA VAL A 108 -4.57 3.84 8.31
C VAL A 108 -4.94 2.47 8.88
N GLU A 109 -6.14 2.37 9.46
CA GLU A 109 -6.73 1.13 10.02
C GLU A 109 -5.94 0.43 11.14
N CYS A 110 -5.01 1.14 11.78
CA CYS A 110 -4.46 0.70 13.07
C CYS A 110 -5.49 0.91 14.19
N SER A 111 -5.88 -0.17 14.86
CA SER A 111 -6.78 -0.19 16.00
C SER A 111 -6.06 -0.73 17.25
N PRO A 112 -5.48 0.16 18.09
CA PRO A 112 -4.81 -0.24 19.33
C PRO A 112 -5.64 -1.14 20.27
N PRO A 113 -6.98 -0.97 20.40
CA PRO A 113 -7.79 -1.88 21.22
C PRO A 113 -7.79 -3.34 20.77
N TYR A 114 -7.53 -3.62 19.49
CA TYR A 114 -7.47 -4.98 18.94
C TYR A 114 -6.03 -5.50 18.79
N ASP A 115 -5.04 -4.62 18.95
CA ASP A 115 -3.65 -4.95 18.66
C ASP A 115 -2.98 -5.71 19.81
N ASN A 116 -2.96 -7.03 19.68
CA ASN A 116 -2.27 -7.88 20.64
C ASN A 116 -0.76 -7.76 20.46
N ALA A 117 -0.06 -7.46 21.56
CA ALA A 117 1.40 -7.33 21.59
C ALA A 117 1.96 -6.33 20.56
N GLU A 118 1.17 -5.30 20.20
CA GLU A 118 1.58 -4.20 19.30
C GLU A 118 2.01 -4.68 17.91
N ILE A 119 1.56 -5.85 17.48
CA ILE A 119 1.98 -6.48 16.22
C ILE A 119 1.64 -5.58 15.03
N THR A 120 0.41 -5.05 14.98
CA THR A 120 -0.02 -4.13 13.92
C THR A 120 0.73 -2.80 13.98
N ALA A 121 0.89 -2.23 15.18
CA ALA A 121 1.65 -1.00 15.37
C ALA A 121 3.12 -1.14 14.94
N LEU A 122 3.76 -2.29 15.17
CA LEU A 122 5.13 -2.56 14.75
C LEU A 122 5.27 -2.61 13.23
N ILE A 123 4.38 -3.30 12.52
CA ILE A 123 4.44 -3.34 11.05
C ILE A 123 4.08 -1.98 10.44
N ALA A 124 3.11 -1.25 10.99
CA ALA A 124 2.80 0.12 10.58
C ALA A 124 4.01 1.06 10.74
N THR A 125 4.67 1.01 11.89
CA THR A 125 5.92 1.75 12.15
C THR A 125 7.00 1.36 11.14
N ARG A 126 7.13 0.06 10.86
CA ARG A 126 8.12 -0.43 9.89
C ARG A 126 7.85 0.09 8.49
N VAL A 127 6.60 0.15 8.04
CA VAL A 127 6.22 0.72 6.73
C VAL A 127 6.60 2.19 6.65
N ILE A 128 6.34 2.98 7.69
CA ILE A 128 6.74 4.40 7.76
C ILE A 128 8.27 4.53 7.67
N CYS A 129 9.01 3.80 8.51
CA CYS A 129 10.46 3.86 8.54
C CYS A 129 11.09 3.40 7.22
N ASP A 130 10.62 2.30 6.62
CA ASP A 130 11.14 1.79 5.35
C ASP A 130 10.80 2.75 4.20
N THR A 131 9.62 3.38 4.20
CA THR A 131 9.25 4.39 3.19
C THR A 131 10.20 5.58 3.26
N LEU A 132 10.34 6.20 4.44
CA LEU A 132 11.25 7.34 4.64
C LEU A 132 12.70 6.97 4.34
N GLY A 133 13.14 5.79 4.79
CA GLY A 133 14.49 5.28 4.52
C GLY A 133 14.74 5.06 3.04
N CYS A 134 13.76 4.52 2.29
CA CYS A 134 13.86 4.37 0.84
C CYS A 134 13.93 5.72 0.13
N LEU A 135 13.07 6.68 0.49
CA LEU A 135 13.09 8.03 -0.08
C LEU A 135 14.45 8.73 0.15
N VAL A 136 15.04 8.61 1.34
CA VAL A 136 16.39 9.12 1.64
C VAL A 136 17.46 8.39 0.82
N ARG A 137 17.37 7.06 0.69
CA ARG A 137 18.34 6.28 -0.11
C ARG A 137 18.25 6.61 -1.61
N ALA A 138 17.06 6.86 -2.12
CA ALA A 138 16.80 7.21 -3.52
C ALA A 138 17.09 8.69 -3.83
N GLY A 139 17.39 9.52 -2.83
CA GLY A 139 17.72 10.93 -3.01
C GLY A 139 16.50 11.86 -3.07
N HIS A 140 15.31 11.37 -2.73
CA HIS A 140 14.06 12.15 -2.71
C HIS A 140 13.86 12.92 -1.40
N LEU A 141 14.57 12.52 -0.34
CA LEU A 141 14.63 13.24 0.94
C LEU A 141 16.09 13.51 1.34
N PRO A 142 16.36 14.62 2.06
CA PRO A 142 17.72 14.97 2.45
C PRO A 142 18.30 13.99 3.49
N ARG A 143 19.60 13.66 3.36
CA ARG A 143 20.35 12.81 4.32
C ARG A 143 20.84 13.56 5.57
N ARG A 144 20.77 14.89 5.57
CA ARG A 144 21.21 15.77 6.66
C ARG A 144 20.29 17.00 6.67
N ALA A 145 19.90 17.48 7.86
CA ALA A 145 19.30 18.80 7.96
C ALA A 145 20.29 19.83 7.39
N ILE A 146 19.80 20.73 6.55
CA ILE A 146 20.56 21.92 6.14
C ILE A 146 20.82 22.70 7.45
N PRO A 147 22.06 23.13 7.73
CA PRO A 147 22.39 23.87 8.94
C PRO A 147 21.58 25.16 9.08
#